data_AF-A0A1Z8PYD3-F1
#
_entry.id   AF-A0A1Z8PYD3-F1
#
_cell.length_a   1.000
_cell.length_b   1.000
_cell.length_c   1.000
_cell.angle_alpha   90.00
_cell.angle_beta   90.00
_cell.angle_gamma   90.00
#
_symmetry.space_group_name_H-M   'P 1'
#
loop_
_entity.id
_entity.type
_entity.pdbx_description
1 polymer ?
#
loop_
_entity_poly.entity_id
_entity_poly.type
_entity_poly.pdbx_seq_one_letter_code
_entity_poly.pdbx_strand_id
1 'polypeptide(L)'
;MASIETQTRKDIACFLPEAISVALESYRYFTQDQITKNEAITPKTFKEHHDACKVAIAHIELLLKLARWAELPDPQIEDQDKQKQMSEMIERAQQELNSLT
;
A
#
# COMPACT_ATOMS: atom_id res chain seq x y z
N MET A 1 15.21 -11.26 25.32
CA MET A 1 13.89 -10.79 24.83
C MET A 1 13.93 -10.18 23.42
N ALA A 2 15.09 -10.12 22.74
CA ALA A 2 15.19 -9.63 21.34
C ALA A 2 14.54 -10.56 20.29
N SER A 3 14.23 -11.82 20.62
CA SER A 3 13.81 -12.81 19.62
C SER A 3 12.42 -12.59 19.03
N ILE A 4 11.47 -12.07 19.81
CA ILE A 4 10.07 -11.93 19.36
C ILE A 4 9.95 -10.72 18.44
N GLU A 5 10.51 -9.57 18.84
CA GLU A 5 10.47 -8.35 18.03
C GLU A 5 11.15 -8.54 16.66
N THR A 6 12.33 -9.17 16.64
CA THR A 6 13.02 -9.49 15.38
C THR A 6 12.22 -10.45 14.52
N GLN A 7 11.58 -11.47 15.11
CA GLN A 7 10.74 -12.39 14.35
C GLN A 7 9.50 -11.69 13.79
N THR A 8 8.80 -10.90 14.60
CA THR A 8 7.65 -10.09 14.17
C THR A 8 8.03 -9.14 13.04
N ARG A 9 9.22 -8.52 13.10
CA ARG A 9 9.73 -7.66 12.03
C ARG A 9 9.94 -8.41 10.73
N LYS A 10 10.53 -9.60 10.78
CA LYS A 10 10.72 -10.48 9.61
C LYS A 10 9.39 -10.95 9.01
N ASP A 11 8.44 -11.34 9.85
CA ASP A 11 7.13 -11.80 9.41
C ASP A 11 6.37 -10.65 8.71
N ILE A 12 6.41 -9.45 9.29
CA ILE A 12 5.85 -8.23 8.69
C ILE A 12 6.57 -7.90 7.38
N ALA A 13 7.89 -7.97 7.35
CA ALA A 13 8.69 -7.71 6.15
C ALA A 13 8.36 -8.67 4.99
N CYS A 14 8.01 -9.92 5.31
CA CYS A 14 7.60 -10.92 4.31
C CYS A 14 6.18 -10.66 3.77
N PHE A 15 5.27 -10.19 4.61
CA PHE A 15 3.87 -9.95 4.24
C PHE A 15 3.62 -8.61 3.53
N LEU A 16 4.34 -7.56 3.92
CA LEU A 16 4.11 -6.19 3.44
C LEU A 16 4.14 -5.98 1.92
N PRO A 17 5.00 -6.64 1.13
CA PRO A 17 5.10 -6.35 -0.31
C PRO A 17 3.80 -6.71 -1.04
N GLU A 18 3.28 -7.90 -0.75
CA GLU A 18 2.01 -8.36 -1.31
C GLU A 18 0.86 -7.47 -0.81
N ALA A 19 0.85 -7.12 0.48
CA ALA A 19 -0.18 -6.26 1.05
C ALA A 19 -0.21 -4.86 0.41
N ILE A 20 0.96 -4.27 0.14
CA ILE A 20 1.07 -2.97 -0.55
C ILE A 20 0.60 -3.10 -1.99
N SER A 21 1.03 -4.16 -2.71
CA SER A 21 0.61 -4.41 -4.10
C SER A 21 -0.90 -4.54 -4.22
N VAL A 22 -1.53 -5.38 -3.38
CA VAL A 22 -2.98 -5.60 -3.36
C VAL A 22 -3.74 -4.33 -3.01
N ALA A 23 -3.25 -3.53 -2.04
CA ALA A 23 -3.90 -2.29 -1.65
C ALA A 23 -3.89 -1.25 -2.79
N LEU A 24 -2.76 -1.11 -3.49
CA LEU A 24 -2.63 -0.22 -4.64
C LEU A 24 -3.52 -0.66 -5.82
N GLU A 25 -3.50 -1.94 -6.17
CA GLU A 25 -4.36 -2.48 -7.24
C GLU A 25 -5.84 -2.30 -6.91
N SER A 26 -6.24 -2.57 -5.67
CA SER A 26 -7.63 -2.40 -5.21
C SER A 26 -8.06 -0.94 -5.29
N TYR A 27 -7.21 0.00 -4.90
CA TYR A 27 -7.48 1.43 -5.00
C TYR A 27 -7.62 1.88 -6.47
N ARG A 28 -6.69 1.45 -7.34
CA ARG A 28 -6.74 1.75 -8.79
C ARG A 28 -7.99 1.17 -9.45
N TYR A 29 -8.33 -0.07 -9.13
CA TYR A 29 -9.54 -0.72 -9.64
C TYR A 29 -10.78 0.05 -9.19
N PHE A 30 -10.90 0.36 -7.91
CA PHE A 30 -12.06 1.04 -7.35
C PHE A 30 -12.27 2.45 -7.94
N THR A 31 -11.18 3.19 -8.13
CA THR A 31 -11.22 4.54 -8.72
C THR A 31 -11.50 4.53 -10.23
N GLN A 32 -11.08 3.50 -10.96
CA GLN A 32 -11.35 3.34 -12.39
C GLN A 32 -12.77 2.79 -12.67
N ASP A 33 -13.32 1.97 -11.78
CA ASP A 33 -14.64 1.34 -11.92
C ASP A 33 -15.77 2.38 -12.06
N GLN A 34 -15.67 3.53 -11.36
CA GLN A 34 -16.66 4.61 -11.45
C GLN A 34 -16.69 5.35 -12.79
N ILE A 35 -15.62 5.30 -13.58
CA ILE A 35 -15.60 5.90 -14.93
C ILE A 35 -16.43 5.03 -15.90
N THR A 36 -16.55 3.73 -15.61
CA THR A 36 -17.05 2.73 -16.56
C THR A 36 -18.52 2.39 -16.32
N LYS A 37 -18.99 2.53 -15.08
CA LYS A 37 -20.39 2.32 -14.72
C LYS A 37 -21.17 3.60 -15.00
N ASN A 38 -22.05 3.55 -15.99
CA ASN A 38 -22.92 4.64 -16.43
C ASN A 38 -24.04 4.96 -15.38
N GLU A 39 -23.70 4.85 -14.09
CA GLU A 39 -24.58 5.10 -12.95
C GLU A 39 -24.67 6.61 -12.69
N ALA A 40 -25.86 7.08 -12.31
CA ALA A 40 -26.06 8.49 -11.98
C ALA A 40 -25.23 8.86 -10.74
N ILE A 41 -24.32 9.83 -10.90
CA ILE A 41 -23.57 10.41 -9.78
C ILE A 41 -24.55 11.20 -8.92
N THR A 42 -24.84 10.68 -7.72
CA THR A 42 -25.63 11.38 -6.70
C THR A 42 -24.71 11.85 -5.57
N PRO A 43 -25.11 12.83 -4.75
CA PRO A 43 -24.32 13.23 -3.59
C PRO A 43 -23.99 12.06 -2.64
N LYS A 44 -24.90 11.08 -2.53
CA LYS A 44 -24.71 9.88 -1.71
C LYS A 44 -23.63 8.97 -2.30
N THR A 45 -23.78 8.58 -3.56
CA THR A 45 -22.81 7.68 -4.23
C THR A 45 -21.43 8.34 -4.35
N PHE A 46 -21.39 9.65 -4.56
CA PHE A 46 -20.15 10.44 -4.51
C PHE A 46 -19.49 10.37 -3.13
N LYS A 47 -20.24 10.60 -2.04
CA LYS A 47 -19.72 10.56 -0.67
C LYS A 47 -19.20 9.17 -0.31
N GLU A 48 -19.99 8.12 -0.56
CA GLU A 48 -19.63 6.74 -0.24
C GLU A 48 -18.35 6.32 -0.96
N HIS A 49 -18.23 6.66 -2.26
CA HIS A 49 -17.00 6.43 -3.02
C HIS A 49 -15.80 7.16 -2.42
N HIS A 50 -15.94 8.46 -2.13
CA HIS A 50 -14.83 9.25 -1.57
C HIS A 50 -14.41 8.77 -0.17
N ASP A 51 -15.36 8.36 0.66
CA ASP A 51 -15.05 7.81 1.98
C ASP A 51 -14.28 6.49 1.86
N ALA A 52 -14.67 5.61 0.92
CA ALA A 52 -13.92 4.38 0.63
C ALA A 52 -12.50 4.67 0.12
N CYS A 53 -12.32 5.65 -0.77
CA CYS A 53 -11.00 6.09 -1.23
C CYS A 53 -10.12 6.60 -0.08
N LYS A 54 -10.67 7.41 0.83
CA LYS A 54 -9.94 7.90 2.01
C LYS A 54 -9.47 6.76 2.91
N VAL A 55 -10.33 5.76 3.13
CA VAL A 55 -9.97 4.57 3.91
C VAL A 55 -8.85 3.78 3.22
N ALA A 56 -8.93 3.58 1.91
CA ALA A 56 -7.89 2.90 1.15
C ALA A 56 -6.54 3.64 1.23
N ILE A 57 -6.54 4.96 1.06
CA ILE A 57 -5.34 5.80 1.19
C ILE A 57 -4.75 5.68 2.60
N ALA A 58 -5.58 5.80 3.65
CA ALA A 58 -5.12 5.64 5.02
C ALA A 58 -4.53 4.26 5.31
N HIS A 59 -5.07 3.21 4.69
CA HIS A 59 -4.52 1.86 4.77
C HIS A 59 -3.14 1.75 4.09
N ILE A 60 -2.98 2.31 2.89
CA ILE A 60 -1.69 2.36 2.18
C ILE A 60 -0.64 3.10 3.02
N GLU A 61 -0.99 4.25 3.61
CA GLU A 61 -0.09 4.98 4.50
C GLU A 61 0.36 4.14 5.70
N LEU A 62 -0.55 3.36 6.29
CA LEU A 62 -0.23 2.49 7.41
C LEU A 62 0.75 1.39 7.00
N LEU A 63 0.54 0.77 5.83
CA LEU A 63 1.46 -0.24 5.29
C LEU A 63 2.85 0.35 5.02
N LEU A 64 2.94 1.57 4.50
CA LEU A 64 4.22 2.26 4.31
C LEU A 64 4.90 2.60 5.63
N LYS A 65 4.14 3.00 6.66
CA LYS A 65 4.68 3.21 8.01
C LYS A 65 5.23 1.92 8.60
N LEU A 66 4.53 0.80 8.40
CA LEU A 66 4.98 -0.53 8.82
C LEU A 66 6.23 -0.98 8.05
N ALA A 67 6.32 -0.71 6.75
CA ALA A 67 7.51 -1.02 5.95
C ALA A 67 8.74 -0.27 6.45
N ARG A 68 8.61 1.02 6.77
CA ARG A 68 9.68 1.80 7.39
C ARG A 68 10.08 1.27 8.76
N TRP A 69 9.10 0.90 9.60
CA TRP A 69 9.38 0.29 10.90
C TRP A 69 10.08 -1.08 10.75
N ALA A 70 9.72 -1.83 9.72
CA ALA A 70 10.34 -3.11 9.40
C ALA A 70 11.71 -3.01 8.72
N GLU A 71 12.23 -1.79 8.53
CA GLU A 71 13.52 -1.52 7.85
C GLU A 71 13.56 -2.09 6.42
N LEU A 72 12.42 -2.11 5.73
CA LEU A 72 12.36 -2.46 4.32
C LEU A 72 12.81 -1.30 3.42
N PRO A 73 13.57 -1.55 2.34
CA PRO A 73 14.06 -2.86 1.89
C PRO A 73 15.22 -3.37 2.77
N ASP A 74 15.14 -4.63 3.24
CA ASP A 74 16.07 -5.19 4.24
C ASP A 74 17.46 -5.46 3.63
N PRO A 75 18.51 -4.71 4.02
CA PRO A 75 19.85 -4.84 3.43
C PRO A 75 20.51 -6.21 3.68
N GLN A 76 19.94 -7.07 4.53
CA GLN A 76 20.41 -8.43 4.79
C GLN A 76 19.87 -9.48 3.81
N ILE A 77 18.91 -9.12 2.95
CA ILE A 77 18.44 -10.02 1.90
C ILE A 77 19.51 -10.04 0.79
N GLU A 78 20.19 -11.19 0.65
CA GLU A 78 21.24 -11.41 -0.37
C GLU A 78 20.72 -11.29 -1.82
N ASP A 79 19.41 -11.40 -2.01
CA ASP A 79 18.73 -11.28 -3.30
C ASP A 79 18.56 -9.80 -3.69
N GLN A 80 19.56 -9.28 -4.40
CA GLN A 80 19.60 -7.90 -4.89
C GLN A 80 18.40 -7.53 -5.79
N ASP A 81 17.84 -8.50 -6.53
CA ASP A 81 16.68 -8.26 -7.39
C ASP A 81 15.42 -8.04 -6.55
N LYS A 82 15.20 -8.83 -5.49
CA LYS A 82 14.09 -8.60 -4.55
C LYS A 82 14.21 -7.28 -3.81
N GLN A 83 15.41 -6.90 -3.41
CA GLN A 83 15.68 -5.60 -2.78
C GLN A 83 15.32 -4.44 -3.69
N LYS A 84 15.72 -4.52 -4.95
CA LYS A 84 15.40 -3.50 -5.96
C LYS A 84 13.90 -3.43 -6.24
N GLN A 85 13.24 -4.57 -6.44
CA GLN A 85 11.79 -4.63 -6.64
C GLN A 85 11.03 -4.03 -5.46
N MET A 86 11.45 -4.32 -4.23
CA MET A 86 10.87 -3.74 -3.02
C MET A 86 11.02 -2.22 -2.99
N SER A 87 12.24 -1.73 -3.23
CA SER A 87 12.51 -0.29 -3.23
C SER A 87 11.67 0.44 -4.28
N GLU A 88 11.58 -0.12 -5.49
CA GLU A 88 10.75 0.42 -6.58
C GLU A 88 9.26 0.43 -6.21
N MET A 89 8.76 -0.60 -5.52
CA MET A 89 7.37 -0.67 -5.08
C MET A 89 7.04 0.37 -4.01
N ILE A 90 7.93 0.54 -3.01
CA ILE A 90 7.78 1.57 -1.95
C ILE A 90 7.82 2.97 -2.57
N GLU A 91 8.74 3.22 -3.49
CA GLU A 91 8.88 4.52 -4.15
C GLU A 91 7.63 4.85 -4.99
N ARG A 92 7.12 3.90 -5.78
CA ARG A 92 5.87 4.08 -6.54
C ARG A 92 4.68 4.37 -5.63
N ALA A 93 4.52 3.60 -4.54
CA ALA A 93 3.45 3.82 -3.59
C ALA A 93 3.50 5.24 -2.97
N GLN A 94 4.70 5.73 -2.65
CA GLN A 94 4.89 7.08 -2.10
C GLN A 94 4.60 8.17 -3.14
N GLN A 95 5.02 7.98 -4.40
CA GLN A 95 4.73 8.90 -5.49
C GLN A 95 3.21 8.98 -5.78
N GLU A 96 2.52 7.84 -5.81
CA GLU A 96 1.07 7.79 -5.98
C GLU A 96 0.37 8.53 -4.83
N LEU A 97 0.76 8.30 -3.57
CA LEU A 97 0.18 9.00 -2.42
C LEU A 97 0.35 10.53 -2.55
N ASN A 98 1.57 10.98 -2.87
CA ASN A 98 1.86 12.41 -3.04
C ASN A 98 1.07 13.06 -4.18
N SER A 99 0.62 12.28 -5.17
CA SER A 99 -0.23 12.80 -6.25
C SER A 99 -1.70 12.93 -5.85
N LEU A 100 -2.11 12.25 -4.76
CA LEU A 100 -3.49 12.15 -4.29
C LEU A 100 -3.81 13.07 -3.09
N THR A 101 -2.78 13.55 -2.39
CA THR A 101 -2.86 14.46 -1.22
C THR A 101 -2.29 15.83 -1.54
#